data_AF-A0A951Z1V7-F1
#
_entry.id   AF-A0A951Z1V7-F1
#
_cell.length_a   1.000
_cell.length_b   1.000
_cell.length_c   1.000
_cell.angle_alpha   90.00
_cell.angle_beta   90.00
_cell.angle_gamma   90.00
#
_symmetry.space_group_name_H-M   'P 1'
#
loop_
_entity.id
_entity.type
_entity.pdbx_description
1 polymer ?
#
loop_
_entity_poly.entity_id
_entity_poly.type
_entity_poly.pdbx_seq_one_letter_code
_entity_poly.pdbx_strand_id
1 'polypeptide(L)'
;MNAPETLRKDSLFLAETHEVINVGRELVDYNLYTQDAALQEAVRRESAAWADAQLSAFGAKIGTAEYLDLGVVANRVPPELDTHDRFGNRVDLVRFHPAYHALMQSAIGHGLHSSPWTEPRPGAHVARAAGVYLHSQVEAGHQCPVTMTFAAVPTLRTTPQLAALWEPRITARVYDPRNVPDSQKAGITIGMAMTEKQGGSDVRANTTRAFPVGAAQGPGEAYELVGHKYFVSAPMCDAFLVLAQAPGGLTCFLMPRWRPDGSKNPMQVLRLKRKMGNVSNASSETELRGA
;
A
#
# COMPACT_ATOMS: atom_id res chain seq x y z
N MET A 1 -3.32 -36.62 60.54
CA MET A 1 -3.99 -37.18 59.33
C MET A 1 -5.08 -36.21 58.95
N ASN A 2 -4.95 -35.56 57.78
CA ASN A 2 -6.00 -34.86 57.04
C ASN A 2 -5.36 -34.44 55.71
N ALA A 3 -5.04 -35.42 54.87
CA ALA A 3 -4.83 -35.16 53.44
C ALA A 3 -6.22 -35.19 52.79
N PRO A 4 -6.57 -34.26 51.88
CA PRO A 4 -7.85 -34.31 51.19
C PRO A 4 -7.91 -35.58 50.32
N GLU A 5 -8.96 -36.39 50.50
CA GLU A 5 -9.17 -37.69 49.85
C GLU A 5 -9.58 -37.64 48.36
N THR A 6 -9.29 -36.56 47.64
CA THR A 6 -9.66 -36.47 46.21
C THR A 6 -8.54 -35.87 45.37
N LEU A 7 -7.39 -36.56 45.33
CA LEU A 7 -6.51 -36.49 44.15
C LEU A 7 -7.09 -37.43 43.08
N ARG A 8 -7.37 -36.90 41.89
CA ARG A 8 -7.87 -37.71 40.76
C ARG A 8 -6.88 -38.83 40.46
N LYS A 9 -7.39 -40.04 40.23
CA LYS A 9 -6.56 -41.26 40.03
C LYS A 9 -5.63 -41.20 38.81
N ASP A 10 -5.75 -40.18 37.97
CA ASP A 10 -5.05 -40.05 36.69
C ASP A 10 -3.67 -39.39 36.85
N SER A 11 -3.34 -38.87 38.04
CA SER A 11 -2.15 -38.05 38.27
C SER A 11 -0.89 -38.83 38.68
N LEU A 12 -0.78 -40.11 38.32
CA LEU A 12 0.38 -40.91 38.74
C LEU A 12 1.64 -40.71 37.90
N PHE A 13 1.60 -40.17 36.67
CA PHE A 13 2.74 -39.51 35.97
C PHE A 13 2.30 -38.72 34.71
N LEU A 14 1.27 -37.87 34.79
CA LEU A 14 1.01 -36.84 33.77
C LEU A 14 1.54 -35.51 34.31
N ALA A 15 2.70 -35.09 33.82
CA ALA A 15 3.49 -33.98 34.38
C ALA A 15 2.90 -32.60 34.03
N GLU A 16 1.68 -32.31 34.49
CA GLU A 16 1.25 -30.92 34.66
C GLU A 16 2.00 -30.34 35.87
N THR A 17 2.94 -29.42 35.63
CA THR A 17 3.81 -28.86 36.68
C THR A 17 3.17 -27.69 37.43
N HIS A 18 2.15 -27.06 36.85
CA HIS A 18 1.40 -25.94 37.41
C HIS A 18 0.11 -25.68 36.60
N GLU A 19 -0.83 -24.94 37.18
CA GLU A 19 -1.99 -24.37 36.49
C GLU A 19 -1.66 -22.96 35.98
N VAL A 20 -2.07 -22.63 34.74
CA VAL A 20 -1.89 -21.29 34.18
C VAL A 20 -3.09 -20.41 34.58
N ILE A 21 -2.88 -19.55 35.57
CA ILE A 21 -3.89 -18.61 36.09
C ILE A 21 -3.47 -17.15 35.87
N ASN A 22 -4.43 -16.22 35.91
CA ASN A 22 -4.19 -14.78 35.76
C ASN A 22 -3.52 -14.37 34.43
N VAL A 23 -3.97 -14.94 33.31
CA VAL A 23 -3.54 -14.56 31.96
C VAL A 23 -4.64 -13.75 31.26
N GLY A 24 -4.23 -12.72 30.52
CA GLY A 24 -5.13 -11.93 29.68
C GLY A 24 -5.70 -12.74 28.51
N ARG A 25 -6.70 -12.17 27.83
CA ARG A 25 -7.25 -12.72 26.58
C ARG A 25 -6.93 -11.77 25.44
N GLU A 26 -6.85 -12.31 24.23
CA GLU A 26 -6.69 -11.50 23.03
C GLU A 26 -7.88 -10.54 22.87
N LEU A 27 -7.59 -9.31 22.47
CA LEU A 27 -8.61 -8.32 22.15
C LEU A 27 -9.03 -8.52 20.68
N VAL A 28 -10.08 -9.33 20.48
CA VAL A 28 -10.62 -9.68 19.17
C VAL A 28 -12.16 -9.63 19.19
N ASP A 29 -12.78 -9.69 18.02
CA ASP A 29 -14.24 -9.73 17.83
C ASP A 29 -14.97 -8.53 18.44
N TYR A 30 -14.36 -7.36 18.28
CA TYR A 30 -14.91 -6.07 18.70
C TYR A 30 -14.98 -5.10 17.53
N ASN A 31 -15.79 -4.05 17.65
CA ASN A 31 -15.90 -3.02 16.63
C ASN A 31 -14.94 -1.86 16.92
N LEU A 32 -13.90 -1.72 16.09
CA LEU A 32 -12.87 -0.69 16.27
C LEU A 32 -13.43 0.74 16.24
N TYR A 33 -14.55 0.97 15.55
CA TYR A 33 -15.15 2.31 15.45
C TYR A 33 -16.05 2.61 16.65
N THR A 34 -16.98 1.71 17.01
CA THR A 34 -17.93 2.00 18.09
C THR A 34 -17.30 1.95 19.48
N GLN A 35 -16.15 1.30 19.63
CA GLN A 35 -15.37 1.28 20.88
C GLN A 35 -14.44 2.50 21.02
N ASP A 36 -14.37 3.39 20.04
CA ASP A 36 -13.60 4.63 20.10
C ASP A 36 -14.54 5.85 20.13
N ALA A 37 -14.81 6.36 21.34
CA ALA A 37 -15.68 7.50 21.54
C ALA A 37 -15.10 8.79 20.92
N ALA A 38 -13.79 8.99 21.02
CA ALA A 38 -13.12 10.18 20.51
C ALA A 38 -13.18 10.23 18.97
N LEU A 39 -13.00 9.09 18.31
CA LEU A 39 -13.15 8.98 16.86
C LEU A 39 -14.58 9.27 16.41
N GLN A 40 -15.59 8.72 17.10
CA GLN A 40 -17.00 8.98 16.78
C GLN A 40 -17.36 10.47 16.92
N GLU A 41 -16.95 11.09 18.03
CA GLU A 41 -17.15 12.52 18.26
C GLU A 41 -16.44 13.37 17.19
N ALA A 42 -15.21 13.02 16.82
CA ALA A 42 -14.47 13.72 15.78
C ALA A 42 -15.15 13.59 14.42
N VAL A 43 -15.57 12.38 14.02
CA VAL A 43 -16.29 12.17 12.74
C VAL A 43 -17.55 13.03 12.67
N ARG A 44 -18.33 13.11 13.74
CA ARG A 44 -19.55 13.93 13.77
C ARG A 44 -19.24 15.42 13.77
N ARG A 45 -18.31 15.86 14.61
CA ARG A 45 -17.90 17.27 14.73
C ARG A 45 -17.35 17.81 13.41
N GLU A 46 -16.53 17.03 12.72
CA GLU A 46 -15.88 17.42 11.47
C GLU A 46 -16.72 17.10 10.21
N SER A 47 -18.05 17.17 10.34
CA SER A 47 -19.02 17.06 9.23
C SER A 47 -19.03 15.73 8.47
N ALA A 48 -18.60 14.63 9.09
CA ALA A 48 -18.57 13.29 8.51
C ALA A 48 -19.56 12.31 9.16
N ALA A 49 -20.54 12.77 9.94
CA ALA A 49 -21.57 11.93 10.58
C ALA A 49 -22.34 11.03 9.60
N TRP A 50 -22.44 11.43 8.34
CA TRP A 50 -23.02 10.61 7.27
C TRP A 50 -22.27 9.29 7.04
N ALA A 51 -21.02 9.17 7.53
CA ALA A 51 -20.17 7.99 7.39
C ALA A 51 -20.30 7.01 8.56
N ASP A 52 -20.99 7.36 9.66
CA ASP A 52 -21.04 6.57 10.90
C ASP A 52 -21.44 5.10 10.63
N ALA A 53 -22.46 4.87 9.81
CA ALA A 53 -22.92 3.52 9.48
C ALA A 53 -21.87 2.72 8.71
N GLN A 54 -21.21 3.35 7.73
CA GLN A 54 -20.15 2.72 6.94
C GLN A 54 -18.91 2.43 7.79
N LEU A 55 -18.50 3.39 8.64
CA LEU A 55 -17.35 3.24 9.53
C LEU A 55 -17.59 2.19 10.60
N SER A 56 -18.81 2.11 11.15
CA SER A 56 -19.21 1.05 12.08
C SER A 56 -19.18 -0.33 11.43
N ALA A 57 -19.75 -0.48 10.22
CA ALA A 57 -19.71 -1.75 9.50
C ALA A 57 -18.27 -2.17 9.17
N PHE A 58 -17.43 -1.21 8.74
CA PHE A 58 -16.03 -1.47 8.47
C PHE A 58 -15.26 -1.84 9.75
N GLY A 59 -15.46 -1.10 10.84
CA GLY A 59 -14.87 -1.35 12.15
C GLY A 59 -15.22 -2.72 12.74
N ALA A 60 -16.47 -3.18 12.55
CA ALA A 60 -16.89 -4.53 12.93
C ALA A 60 -16.17 -5.60 12.10
N LYS A 61 -16.09 -5.42 10.78
CA LYS A 61 -15.41 -6.37 9.88
C LYS A 61 -13.94 -6.54 10.25
N ILE A 62 -13.22 -5.43 10.39
CA ILE A 62 -11.77 -5.46 10.56
C ILE A 62 -11.32 -5.81 11.99
N GLY A 63 -12.24 -5.84 12.95
CA GLY A 63 -11.98 -6.22 14.34
C GLY A 63 -12.23 -7.67 14.67
N THR A 64 -12.69 -8.47 13.69
CA THR A 64 -12.79 -9.93 13.85
C THR A 64 -11.42 -10.56 14.03
N ALA A 65 -11.33 -11.64 14.80
CA ALA A 65 -10.08 -12.39 14.98
C ALA A 65 -9.44 -12.80 13.64
N GLU A 66 -10.26 -13.25 12.69
CA GLU A 66 -9.83 -13.63 11.34
C GLU A 66 -9.19 -12.45 10.59
N TYR A 67 -9.80 -11.26 10.63
CA TYR A 67 -9.27 -10.11 9.91
C TYR A 67 -8.00 -9.57 10.57
N LEU A 68 -7.90 -9.62 11.90
CA LEU A 68 -6.70 -9.25 12.64
C LEU A 68 -5.51 -10.15 12.30
N ASP A 69 -5.74 -11.46 12.09
CA ASP A 69 -4.69 -12.40 11.67
C ASP A 69 -4.11 -12.07 10.28
N LEU A 70 -4.89 -11.45 9.38
CA LEU A 70 -4.35 -10.96 8.10
C LEU A 70 -3.18 -9.99 8.31
N GLY A 71 -3.28 -9.11 9.30
CA GLY A 71 -2.22 -8.16 9.65
C GLY A 71 -0.97 -8.84 10.19
N VAL A 72 -1.16 -9.86 11.02
CA VAL A 72 -0.08 -10.70 11.57
C VAL A 72 0.64 -11.44 10.45
N VAL A 73 -0.10 -12.20 9.63
CA VAL A 73 0.49 -13.06 8.59
C VAL A 73 1.14 -12.25 7.47
N ALA A 74 0.55 -11.11 7.07
CA ALA A 74 1.16 -10.23 6.06
C ALA A 74 2.52 -9.66 6.49
N ASN A 75 2.77 -9.50 7.79
CA ASN A 75 4.07 -9.08 8.31
C ASN A 75 5.02 -10.26 8.60
N ARG A 76 4.48 -11.42 9.00
CA ARG A 76 5.25 -12.63 9.30
C ARG A 76 5.84 -13.27 8.04
N VAL A 77 5.11 -13.25 6.93
CA VAL A 77 5.53 -13.77 5.63
C VAL A 77 5.83 -12.59 4.70
N PRO A 78 7.10 -12.12 4.64
CA PRO A 78 7.46 -10.93 3.88
C PRO A 78 7.33 -11.16 2.37
N PRO A 79 7.19 -10.08 1.59
CA PRO A 79 7.21 -10.17 0.14
C PRO A 79 8.56 -10.67 -0.40
N GLU A 80 8.51 -11.43 -1.49
CA GLU A 80 9.68 -12.03 -2.15
C GLU A 80 9.85 -11.44 -3.55
N LEU A 81 11.09 -11.22 -3.97
CA LEU A 81 11.42 -10.69 -5.30
C LEU A 81 11.93 -11.79 -6.22
N ASP A 82 11.27 -11.94 -7.37
CA ASP A 82 11.78 -12.66 -8.53
C ASP A 82 12.25 -11.65 -9.57
N THR A 83 13.56 -11.56 -9.77
CA THR A 83 14.10 -10.74 -10.86
C THR A 83 13.85 -11.40 -12.20
N HIS A 84 13.91 -12.73 -12.27
CA HIS A 84 13.77 -13.52 -13.50
C HIS A 84 12.77 -14.66 -13.33
N ASP A 85 12.17 -15.09 -14.43
CA ASP A 85 11.40 -16.32 -14.50
C ASP A 85 12.31 -17.56 -14.60
N ARG A 86 11.69 -18.75 -14.66
CA ARG A 86 12.40 -20.04 -14.77
C ARG A 86 13.18 -20.23 -16.08
N PHE A 87 12.98 -19.37 -17.07
CA PHE A 87 13.64 -19.43 -18.36
C PHE A 87 14.76 -18.38 -18.49
N GLY A 88 14.96 -17.55 -17.47
CA GLY A 88 15.95 -16.48 -17.48
C GLY A 88 15.47 -15.17 -18.08
N ASN A 89 14.18 -15.02 -18.39
CA ASN A 89 13.63 -13.72 -18.78
C ASN A 89 13.43 -12.85 -17.55
N ARG A 90 13.81 -11.57 -17.64
CA ARG A 90 13.61 -10.63 -16.54
C ARG A 90 12.12 -10.28 -16.39
N VAL A 91 11.57 -10.37 -15.16
CA VAL A 91 10.14 -10.13 -14.86
C VAL A 91 9.89 -9.08 -13.79
N ASP A 92 10.86 -8.84 -12.90
CA ASP A 92 10.79 -7.89 -11.78
C ASP A 92 9.45 -8.00 -11.00
N LEU A 93 9.12 -9.22 -10.58
CA LEU A 93 7.88 -9.57 -9.88
C LEU A 93 8.16 -9.62 -8.38
N VAL A 94 7.33 -8.92 -7.60
CA VAL A 94 7.28 -9.10 -6.15
C VAL A 94 6.03 -9.88 -5.80
N ARG A 95 6.20 -11.06 -5.20
CA ARG A 95 5.12 -11.90 -4.69
C ARG A 95 4.80 -11.53 -3.25
N PHE A 96 3.52 -11.48 -2.93
CA PHE A 96 3.03 -11.21 -1.58
C PHE A 96 2.22 -12.40 -1.07
N HIS A 97 2.15 -12.55 0.25
CA HIS A 97 1.21 -13.49 0.86
C HIS A 97 -0.25 -13.07 0.54
N PRO A 98 -1.20 -14.01 0.34
CA PRO A 98 -2.61 -13.69 0.07
C PRO A 98 -3.26 -12.73 1.07
N ALA A 99 -2.83 -12.74 2.33
CA ALA A 99 -3.27 -11.79 3.35
C ALA A 99 -3.05 -10.32 2.96
N TYR A 100 -1.91 -10.00 2.34
CA TYR A 100 -1.65 -8.65 1.82
C TYR A 100 -2.67 -8.25 0.75
N HIS A 101 -3.00 -9.18 -0.16
CA HIS A 101 -3.98 -8.95 -1.20
C HIS A 101 -5.40 -8.77 -0.63
N ALA A 102 -5.77 -9.49 0.43
CA ALA A 102 -7.04 -9.32 1.12
C ALA A 102 -7.15 -7.93 1.78
N LEU A 103 -6.08 -7.47 2.44
CA LEU A 103 -6.00 -6.13 3.03
C LEU A 103 -6.11 -5.03 1.96
N MET A 104 -5.37 -5.16 0.85
CA MET A 104 -5.45 -4.24 -0.29
C MET A 104 -6.85 -4.22 -0.92
N GLN A 105 -7.45 -5.38 -1.16
CA GLN A 105 -8.81 -5.50 -1.69
C GLN A 105 -9.82 -4.79 -0.80
N SER A 106 -9.70 -4.96 0.52
CA SER A 106 -10.57 -4.30 1.48
C SER A 106 -10.36 -2.78 1.47
N ALA A 107 -9.11 -2.29 1.49
CA ALA A 107 -8.83 -0.86 1.48
C ALA A 107 -9.32 -0.17 0.20
N ILE A 108 -9.04 -0.75 -0.97
CA ILE A 108 -9.44 -0.23 -2.27
C ILE A 108 -10.96 -0.31 -2.45
N GLY A 109 -11.59 -1.43 -2.04
CA GLY A 109 -13.05 -1.62 -2.10
C GLY A 109 -13.83 -0.62 -1.25
N HIS A 110 -13.29 -0.24 -0.08
CA HIS A 110 -13.86 0.81 0.77
C HIS A 110 -13.50 2.23 0.31
N GLY A 111 -12.76 2.37 -0.80
CA GLY A 111 -12.39 3.67 -1.38
C GLY A 111 -11.35 4.43 -0.56
N LEU A 112 -10.55 3.78 0.29
CA LEU A 112 -9.54 4.47 1.11
C LEU A 112 -8.45 5.14 0.26
N HIS A 113 -8.28 4.72 -0.99
CA HIS A 113 -7.38 5.33 -1.96
C HIS A 113 -8.01 6.48 -2.78
N SER A 114 -9.34 6.69 -2.73
CA SER A 114 -9.97 7.58 -3.72
C SER A 114 -11.25 8.31 -3.32
N SER A 115 -11.91 7.93 -2.21
CA SER A 115 -13.29 8.36 -1.94
C SER A 115 -13.53 9.89 -1.94
N PRO A 116 -12.62 10.75 -1.42
CA PRO A 116 -12.82 12.20 -1.51
C PRO A 116 -12.78 12.76 -2.93
N TRP A 117 -12.15 12.04 -3.87
CA TRP A 117 -12.05 12.44 -5.27
C TRP A 117 -13.28 12.01 -6.08
N THR A 118 -13.92 10.90 -5.72
CA THR A 118 -15.08 10.35 -6.43
C THR A 118 -16.41 10.85 -5.88
N GLU A 119 -16.48 11.12 -4.58
CA GLU A 119 -17.70 11.57 -3.89
C GLU A 119 -17.39 12.84 -3.06
N PRO A 120 -17.07 13.97 -3.71
CA PRO A 120 -16.72 15.19 -3.00
C PRO A 120 -17.94 15.74 -2.24
N ARG A 121 -17.83 15.78 -0.92
CA ARG A 121 -18.81 16.39 -0.01
C ARG A 121 -18.15 16.85 1.30
N PRO A 122 -18.78 17.73 2.09
CA PRO A 122 -18.29 18.08 3.42
C PRO A 122 -17.96 16.82 4.24
N GLY A 123 -16.79 16.79 4.88
CA GLY A 123 -16.32 15.65 5.65
C GLY A 123 -15.79 14.46 4.84
N ALA A 124 -15.71 14.49 3.50
CA ALA A 124 -15.23 13.34 2.71
C ALA A 124 -13.79 12.92 3.08
N HIS A 125 -12.90 13.89 3.25
CA HIS A 125 -11.53 13.62 3.74
C HIS A 125 -11.51 13.09 5.17
N VAL A 126 -12.41 13.55 6.04
CA VAL A 126 -12.53 13.10 7.43
C VAL A 126 -13.00 11.64 7.47
N ALA A 127 -14.06 11.29 6.72
CA ALA A 127 -14.54 9.93 6.62
C ALA A 127 -13.46 8.98 6.09
N ARG A 128 -12.72 9.40 5.05
CA ARG A 128 -11.56 8.65 4.54
C ARG A 128 -10.48 8.50 5.62
N ALA A 129 -10.15 9.58 6.33
CA ALA A 129 -9.13 9.55 7.38
C ALA A 129 -9.52 8.60 8.53
N ALA A 130 -10.78 8.60 8.95
CA ALA A 130 -11.30 7.65 9.94
C ALA A 130 -11.17 6.19 9.46
N GLY A 131 -11.52 5.91 8.19
CA GLY A 131 -11.33 4.57 7.61
C GLY A 131 -9.86 4.13 7.55
N VAL A 132 -8.95 5.03 7.17
CA VAL A 132 -7.50 4.76 7.18
C VAL A 132 -6.98 4.55 8.59
N TYR A 133 -7.42 5.37 9.55
CA TYR A 133 -7.06 5.23 10.97
C TYR A 133 -7.46 3.86 11.51
N LEU A 134 -8.71 3.45 11.30
CA LEU A 134 -9.23 2.15 11.69
C LEU A 134 -8.42 1.00 11.07
N HIS A 135 -8.17 1.03 9.76
CA HIS A 135 -7.47 -0.06 9.08
C HIS A 135 -5.99 -0.14 9.46
N SER A 136 -5.38 1.00 9.80
CA SER A 136 -3.98 1.07 10.25
C SER A 136 -3.75 0.44 11.62
N GLN A 137 -4.80 0.30 12.46
CA GLN A 137 -4.72 -0.44 13.72
C GLN A 137 -4.52 -1.94 13.50
N VAL A 138 -4.97 -2.46 12.36
CA VAL A 138 -4.80 -3.87 11.97
C VAL A 138 -3.45 -4.08 11.26
N GLU A 139 -3.18 -3.30 10.23
CA GLU A 139 -1.98 -3.47 9.41
C GLU A 139 -1.62 -2.16 8.70
N ALA A 140 -0.40 -1.66 8.94
CA ALA A 140 0.03 -0.35 8.45
C ALA A 140 0.82 -0.39 7.12
N GLY A 141 1.37 -1.53 6.71
CA GLY A 141 2.20 -1.61 5.50
C GLY A 141 1.43 -1.48 4.20
N HIS A 142 0.30 -2.17 4.05
CA HIS A 142 -0.54 -2.07 2.85
C HIS A 142 -1.13 -0.65 2.68
N GLN A 143 -1.18 0.16 3.74
CA GLN A 143 -1.61 1.56 3.65
C GLN A 143 -0.64 2.44 2.85
N CYS A 144 0.61 1.99 2.63
CA CYS A 144 1.59 2.72 1.83
C CYS A 144 1.11 2.93 0.37
N PRO A 145 0.83 1.89 -0.44
CA PRO A 145 0.26 2.08 -1.78
C PRO A 145 -1.12 2.74 -1.77
N VAL A 146 -1.96 2.51 -0.77
CA VAL A 146 -3.28 3.17 -0.64
C VAL A 146 -3.11 4.69 -0.51
N THR A 147 -2.16 5.12 0.31
CA THR A 147 -1.87 6.54 0.55
C THR A 147 -1.21 7.19 -0.66
N MET A 148 -0.23 6.53 -1.28
CA MET A 148 0.42 7.06 -2.49
C MET A 148 -0.58 7.22 -3.63
N THR A 149 -1.47 6.23 -3.82
CA THR A 149 -2.51 6.27 -4.85
C THR A 149 -3.49 7.43 -4.61
N PHE A 150 -3.93 7.63 -3.37
CA PHE A 150 -4.77 8.77 -2.99
C PHE A 150 -4.09 10.12 -3.27
N ALA A 151 -2.82 10.25 -2.88
CA ALA A 151 -2.07 11.49 -3.00
C ALA A 151 -1.63 11.81 -4.44
N ALA A 152 -1.62 10.83 -5.34
CA ALA A 152 -1.21 11.04 -6.73
C ALA A 152 -2.23 11.87 -7.55
N VAL A 153 -3.52 11.83 -7.18
CA VAL A 153 -4.60 12.46 -7.97
C VAL A 153 -4.41 13.97 -8.13
N PRO A 154 -4.18 14.78 -7.07
CA PRO A 154 -3.94 16.21 -7.24
C PRO A 154 -2.73 16.54 -8.13
N THR A 155 -1.63 15.78 -8.00
CA THR A 155 -0.44 15.98 -8.85
C THR A 155 -0.75 15.68 -10.31
N LEU A 156 -1.47 14.58 -10.58
CA LEU A 156 -1.84 14.18 -11.93
C LEU A 156 -2.72 15.23 -12.62
N ARG A 157 -3.65 15.85 -11.87
CA ARG A 157 -4.53 16.92 -12.37
C ARG A 157 -3.79 18.18 -12.86
N THR A 158 -2.52 18.37 -12.50
CA THR A 158 -1.70 19.46 -13.05
C THR A 158 -1.42 19.31 -14.56
N THR A 159 -1.61 18.10 -15.09
CA THR A 159 -1.52 17.79 -16.53
C THR A 159 -2.85 17.16 -16.98
N PRO A 160 -3.85 17.98 -17.39
CA PRO A 160 -5.23 17.51 -17.60
C PRO A 160 -5.37 16.33 -18.57
N GLN A 161 -4.55 16.27 -19.62
CA GLN A 161 -4.54 15.18 -20.58
C GLN A 161 -4.13 13.83 -19.96
N LEU A 162 -3.20 13.83 -19.00
CA LEU A 162 -2.83 12.62 -18.25
C LEU A 162 -3.90 12.27 -17.22
N ALA A 163 -4.47 13.27 -16.54
CA ALA A 163 -5.56 13.05 -15.60
C ALA A 163 -6.76 12.36 -16.26
N ALA A 164 -7.17 12.84 -17.44
CA ALA A 164 -8.27 12.23 -18.20
C ALA A 164 -8.03 10.75 -18.53
N LEU A 165 -6.78 10.36 -18.78
CA LEU A 165 -6.42 8.97 -19.14
C LEU A 165 -6.27 8.04 -17.92
N TRP A 166 -5.76 8.56 -16.81
CA TRP A 166 -5.32 7.74 -15.67
C TRP A 166 -6.27 7.82 -14.47
N GLU A 167 -6.83 9.00 -14.15
CA GLU A 167 -7.63 9.21 -12.96
C GLU A 167 -8.84 8.28 -12.84
N PRO A 168 -9.60 7.97 -13.91
CA PRO A 168 -10.73 7.03 -13.81
C PRO A 168 -10.33 5.65 -13.29
N ARG A 169 -9.17 5.13 -13.72
CA ARG A 169 -8.66 3.82 -13.26
C ARG A 169 -7.98 3.90 -11.90
N ILE A 170 -7.34 5.03 -11.56
CA ILE A 170 -6.75 5.27 -10.23
C ILE A 170 -7.85 5.32 -9.16
N THR A 171 -8.99 5.93 -9.48
CA THR A 171 -10.07 6.14 -8.52
C THR A 171 -11.05 4.97 -8.42
N ALA A 172 -11.01 4.04 -9.37
CA ALA A 172 -11.81 2.82 -9.38
C ALA A 172 -11.61 1.99 -8.10
N ARG A 173 -12.70 1.46 -7.53
CA ARG A 173 -12.70 0.63 -6.31
C ARG A 173 -12.46 -0.85 -6.62
N VAL A 174 -11.55 -1.13 -7.53
CA VAL A 174 -11.18 -2.49 -7.95
C VAL A 174 -9.69 -2.69 -7.68
N TYR A 175 -9.35 -3.61 -6.78
CA TYR A 175 -7.98 -4.04 -6.59
C TYR A 175 -7.67 -5.16 -7.59
N ASP A 176 -6.57 -4.99 -8.31
CA ASP A 176 -6.12 -5.96 -9.31
C ASP A 176 -4.62 -6.22 -9.10
N PRO A 177 -4.23 -7.40 -8.56
CA PRO A 177 -2.84 -7.71 -8.26
C PRO A 177 -2.04 -8.24 -9.45
N ARG A 178 -2.67 -8.44 -10.63
CA ARG A 178 -2.03 -9.08 -11.78
C ARG A 178 -0.84 -8.24 -12.28
N ASN A 179 0.27 -8.91 -12.57
CA ASN A 179 1.47 -8.28 -13.16
C ASN A 179 1.32 -8.21 -14.68
N VAL A 180 0.44 -7.32 -15.16
CA VAL A 180 0.10 -7.11 -16.59
C VAL A 180 0.08 -5.61 -16.91
N PRO A 181 0.07 -5.20 -18.20
CA PRO A 181 -0.09 -3.80 -18.59
C PRO A 181 -1.30 -3.13 -17.93
N ASP A 182 -1.19 -1.84 -17.62
CA ASP A 182 -2.24 -1.07 -16.94
C ASP A 182 -3.55 -1.03 -17.76
N SER A 183 -3.46 -1.11 -19.09
CA SER A 183 -4.60 -1.17 -20.01
C SER A 183 -5.46 -2.44 -19.85
N GLN A 184 -4.94 -3.48 -19.20
CA GLN A 184 -5.65 -4.73 -18.95
C GLN A 184 -6.28 -4.81 -17.55
N LYS A 185 -6.19 -3.73 -16.77
CA LYS A 185 -6.65 -3.65 -15.38
C LYS A 185 -7.83 -2.70 -15.24
N ALA A 186 -8.80 -3.09 -14.41
CA ALA A 186 -9.99 -2.29 -14.11
C ALA A 186 -9.74 -1.21 -13.04
N GLY A 187 -8.72 -1.40 -12.20
CA GLY A 187 -8.24 -0.42 -11.23
C GLY A 187 -6.73 -0.53 -11.07
N ILE A 188 -6.10 0.61 -10.77
CA ILE A 188 -4.64 0.72 -10.68
C ILE A 188 -4.17 1.45 -9.43
N THR A 189 -2.96 1.15 -8.99
CA THR A 189 -2.30 1.87 -7.89
C THR A 189 -1.09 2.66 -8.37
N ILE A 190 -0.83 3.78 -7.70
CA ILE A 190 0.28 4.68 -8.04
C ILE A 190 1.27 4.70 -6.89
N GLY A 191 2.54 4.44 -7.21
CA GLY A 191 3.66 4.60 -6.30
C GLY A 191 4.36 5.94 -6.46
N MET A 192 5.39 6.18 -5.66
CA MET A 192 6.22 7.37 -5.79
C MET A 192 7.70 6.99 -5.64
N ALA A 193 8.55 7.54 -6.50
CA ALA A 193 9.98 7.24 -6.55
C ALA A 193 10.81 8.53 -6.63
N MET A 194 11.13 9.08 -5.46
CA MET A 194 11.80 10.39 -5.32
C MET A 194 13.24 10.21 -4.87
N THR A 195 13.43 9.52 -3.74
CA THR A 195 14.68 9.39 -3.00
C THR A 195 15.76 8.70 -3.82
N GLU A 196 16.95 9.28 -3.83
CA GLU A 196 18.17 8.68 -4.36
C GLU A 196 19.20 8.44 -3.24
N LYS A 197 20.26 7.70 -3.55
CA LYS A 197 21.31 7.31 -2.59
C LYS A 197 21.93 8.51 -1.87
N GLN A 198 22.09 9.63 -2.57
CA GLN A 198 22.69 10.86 -2.08
C GLN A 198 21.73 11.74 -1.28
N GLY A 199 20.41 11.49 -1.32
CA GLY A 199 19.46 12.35 -0.62
C GLY A 199 17.99 11.97 -0.84
N GLY A 200 17.23 12.01 0.26
CA GLY A 200 15.76 11.94 0.25
C GLY A 200 15.08 13.27 0.48
N SER A 201 15.66 14.11 1.36
CA SER A 201 15.13 15.45 1.66
C SER A 201 15.50 16.46 0.57
N ASP A 202 16.76 16.50 0.17
CA ASP A 202 17.22 17.35 -0.94
C ASP A 202 17.04 16.64 -2.29
N VAL A 203 15.79 16.65 -2.78
CA VAL A 203 15.46 16.06 -4.07
C VAL A 203 16.05 16.81 -5.27
N ARG A 204 16.54 18.05 -5.09
CA ARG A 204 17.19 18.81 -6.17
C ARG A 204 18.58 18.25 -6.48
N ALA A 205 19.20 17.55 -5.53
CA ALA A 205 20.44 16.81 -5.74
C ALA A 205 20.25 15.50 -6.52
N ASN A 206 19.04 15.16 -6.96
CA ASN A 206 18.78 13.98 -7.80
C ASN A 206 19.62 14.00 -9.08
N THR A 207 20.10 12.82 -9.46
CA THR A 207 20.99 12.57 -10.60
C THR A 207 20.34 11.72 -11.69
N THR A 208 19.16 11.14 -11.44
CA THR A 208 18.33 10.56 -12.52
C THR A 208 18.03 11.64 -13.56
N ARG A 209 18.27 11.34 -14.84
CA ARG A 209 18.07 12.26 -15.98
C ARG A 209 16.91 11.81 -16.84
N ALA A 210 16.21 12.78 -17.42
CA ALA A 210 15.15 12.59 -18.39
C ALA A 210 15.60 13.09 -19.77
N PHE A 211 15.48 12.23 -20.79
CA PHE A 211 15.85 12.52 -22.18
C PHE A 211 14.60 12.50 -23.06
N PRO A 212 14.30 13.57 -23.82
CA PRO A 212 13.14 13.59 -24.71
C PRO A 212 13.21 12.46 -25.76
N VAL A 213 12.07 11.78 -26.00
CA VAL A 213 11.98 10.71 -27.02
C VAL A 213 11.68 11.29 -28.42
N GLY A 214 11.19 12.52 -28.50
CA GLY A 214 10.84 13.19 -29.75
C GLY A 214 11.29 14.65 -29.82
N ALA A 215 10.89 15.33 -30.90
CA ALA A 215 11.17 16.75 -31.10
C ALA A 215 10.36 17.65 -30.15
N ALA A 216 9.14 17.23 -29.78
CA ALA A 216 8.31 17.92 -28.82
C ALA A 216 8.83 17.71 -27.39
N GLN A 217 8.77 18.77 -26.58
CA GLN A 217 9.23 18.80 -25.20
C GLN A 217 8.22 19.55 -24.34
N GLY A 218 8.16 19.20 -23.06
CA GLY A 218 7.31 19.87 -22.08
C GLY A 218 6.22 18.96 -21.48
N PRO A 219 5.26 19.55 -20.75
CA PRO A 219 4.23 18.80 -20.04
C PRO A 219 3.40 17.89 -20.96
N GLY A 220 3.36 16.59 -20.65
CA GLY A 220 2.62 15.60 -21.42
C GLY A 220 3.42 14.90 -22.52
N GLU A 221 4.63 15.37 -22.83
CA GLU A 221 5.52 14.71 -23.78
C GLU A 221 6.33 13.57 -23.14
N ALA A 222 6.76 12.61 -23.96
CA ALA A 222 7.46 11.41 -23.50
C ALA A 222 8.97 11.61 -23.33
N TYR A 223 9.51 11.06 -22.24
CA TYR A 223 10.92 11.07 -21.90
C TYR A 223 11.37 9.67 -21.50
N GLU A 224 12.64 9.35 -21.76
CA GLU A 224 13.34 8.20 -21.20
C GLU A 224 14.09 8.62 -19.93
N LEU A 225 13.92 7.85 -18.86
CA LEU A 225 14.57 8.06 -17.58
C LEU A 225 15.77 7.12 -17.42
N VAL A 226 16.92 7.70 -17.09
CA VAL A 226 18.15 6.95 -16.78
C VAL A 226 18.68 7.38 -15.42
N GLY A 227 18.83 6.43 -14.50
CA GLY A 227 19.28 6.69 -13.13
C GLY A 227 18.90 5.60 -12.15
N HIS A 228 18.64 5.96 -10.90
CA HIS A 228 18.24 5.03 -9.85
C HIS A 228 17.31 5.68 -8.85
N LYS A 229 16.52 4.87 -8.15
CA LYS A 229 15.76 5.27 -6.97
C LYS A 229 16.07 4.33 -5.82
N TYR A 230 16.44 4.94 -4.69
CA TYR A 230 17.02 4.22 -3.57
C TYR A 230 15.97 3.61 -2.65
N PHE A 231 14.77 4.20 -2.58
CA PHE A 231 13.64 3.66 -1.83
C PHE A 231 12.37 3.82 -2.68
N VAL A 232 11.91 2.71 -3.26
CA VAL A 232 10.66 2.63 -4.03
C VAL A 232 9.74 1.65 -3.33
N SER A 233 8.77 2.18 -2.57
CA SER A 233 7.75 1.35 -1.92
C SER A 233 6.69 0.89 -2.90
N ALA A 234 6.10 -0.28 -2.61
CA ALA A 234 5.12 -0.94 -3.47
C ALA A 234 5.58 -1.01 -4.94
N PRO A 235 6.70 -1.70 -5.25
CA PRO A 235 7.23 -1.81 -6.62
C PRO A 235 6.27 -2.49 -7.62
N MET A 236 5.15 -3.04 -7.13
CA MET A 236 4.07 -3.60 -7.94
C MET A 236 2.97 -2.60 -8.34
N CYS A 237 3.01 -1.35 -7.85
CA CYS A 237 2.12 -0.28 -8.33
C CYS A 237 2.25 -0.10 -9.86
N ASP A 238 1.17 0.23 -10.53
CA ASP A 238 1.08 0.21 -11.99
C ASP A 238 1.89 1.33 -12.67
N ALA A 239 2.04 2.45 -11.97
CA ALA A 239 2.90 3.55 -12.35
C ALA A 239 3.49 4.25 -11.12
N PHE A 240 4.51 5.07 -11.34
CA PHE A 240 5.18 5.85 -10.29
C PHE A 240 5.23 7.32 -10.68
N LEU A 241 5.00 8.20 -9.72
CA LEU A 241 5.46 9.58 -9.82
C LEU A 241 6.96 9.62 -9.52
N VAL A 242 7.77 9.98 -10.51
CA VAL A 242 9.24 9.93 -10.46
C VAL A 242 9.82 11.33 -10.64
N LEU A 243 10.78 11.72 -9.80
CA LEU A 243 11.54 12.96 -9.98
C LEU A 243 12.83 12.71 -10.78
N ALA A 244 13.06 13.47 -11.84
CA ALA A 244 14.28 13.41 -12.64
C ALA A 244 14.66 14.80 -13.18
N GLN A 245 15.94 14.98 -13.51
CA GLN A 245 16.47 16.21 -14.10
C GLN A 245 16.19 16.24 -15.61
N ALA A 246 15.43 17.23 -16.05
CA ALA A 246 15.17 17.51 -17.46
C ALA A 246 15.90 18.80 -17.90
N PRO A 247 15.89 19.19 -19.20
CA PRO A 247 16.50 20.45 -19.67
C PRO A 247 16.02 21.74 -18.96
N GLY A 248 14.91 21.72 -18.21
CA GLY A 248 14.41 22.83 -17.39
C GLY A 248 14.61 22.67 -15.88
N GLY A 249 15.36 21.64 -15.44
CA GLY A 249 15.57 21.30 -14.03
C GLY A 249 14.71 20.13 -13.54
N LEU A 250 14.60 20.01 -12.22
CA LEU A 250 13.91 18.89 -11.57
C LEU A 250 12.43 18.88 -11.96
N THR A 251 12.00 17.78 -12.56
CA THR A 251 10.67 17.60 -13.14
C THR A 251 10.03 16.31 -12.62
N CYS A 252 8.71 16.30 -12.52
CA CYS A 252 7.92 15.13 -12.13
C CYS A 252 7.39 14.41 -13.36
N PHE A 253 7.57 13.09 -13.40
CA PHE A 253 7.15 12.21 -14.49
C PHE A 253 6.18 11.16 -13.96
N LEU A 254 5.15 10.84 -14.73
CA LEU A 254 4.36 9.62 -14.53
C LEU A 254 5.05 8.50 -15.35
N MET A 255 5.59 7.50 -14.65
CA MET A 255 6.33 6.39 -15.25
C MET A 255 5.57 5.07 -15.04
N PRO A 256 4.86 4.55 -16.05
CA PRO A 256 4.22 3.23 -16.00
C PRO A 256 5.22 2.08 -15.88
N ARG A 257 4.81 0.93 -15.33
CA ARG A 257 5.63 -0.30 -15.32
C ARG A 257 5.69 -1.03 -16.67
N TRP A 258 4.83 -0.64 -17.60
CA TRP A 258 4.69 -1.22 -18.93
C TRP A 258 4.69 -0.12 -19.97
N ARG A 259 5.33 -0.35 -21.10
CA ARG A 259 5.30 0.57 -22.23
C ARG A 259 3.98 0.44 -22.99
N PRO A 260 3.57 1.45 -23.78
CA PRO A 260 2.36 1.37 -24.59
C PRO A 260 2.31 0.20 -25.58
N ASP A 261 3.48 -0.30 -26.01
CA ASP A 261 3.62 -1.48 -26.87
C ASP A 261 3.42 -2.82 -26.14
N GLY A 262 3.18 -2.78 -24.82
CA GLY A 262 2.98 -3.96 -23.97
C GLY A 262 4.28 -4.59 -23.46
N SER A 263 5.44 -4.07 -23.82
CA SER A 263 6.72 -4.52 -23.26
C SER A 263 6.92 -4.01 -21.83
N LYS A 264 7.73 -4.71 -21.04
CA LYS A 264 8.11 -4.24 -19.69
C LYS A 264 8.92 -2.96 -19.81
N ASN A 265 8.52 -1.93 -19.07
CA ASN A 265 9.30 -0.71 -18.99
C ASN A 265 10.59 -1.02 -18.19
N PRO A 266 11.81 -0.59 -18.61
CA PRO A 266 13.06 -1.02 -17.98
C PRO A 266 13.36 -0.32 -16.63
N MET A 267 12.38 -0.33 -15.73
CA MET A 267 12.55 -0.14 -14.29
C MET A 267 12.96 -1.46 -13.66
N GLN A 268 14.25 -1.59 -13.39
CA GLN A 268 14.87 -2.81 -12.89
C GLN A 268 14.85 -2.83 -11.37
N VAL A 269 14.19 -3.81 -10.76
CA VAL A 269 14.20 -4.00 -9.31
C VAL A 269 15.46 -4.78 -8.93
N LEU A 270 16.34 -4.16 -8.14
CA LEU A 270 17.62 -4.76 -7.77
C LEU A 270 17.49 -5.68 -6.56
N ARG A 271 16.83 -5.19 -5.52
CA ARG A 271 16.64 -5.88 -4.24
C ARG A 271 15.49 -5.27 -3.45
N LEU A 272 14.96 -6.06 -2.52
CA LEU A 272 14.07 -5.56 -1.47
C LEU A 272 14.88 -5.13 -0.24
N LYS A 273 14.38 -4.11 0.44
CA LYS A 273 14.93 -3.61 1.70
C LYS A 273 14.59 -4.61 2.82
N ARG A 274 15.59 -4.95 3.64
CA ARG A 274 15.36 -5.62 4.93
C ARG A 274 15.08 -4.55 6.00
N LYS A 275 13.79 -4.25 6.19
CA LYS A 275 13.34 -3.17 7.08
C LYS A 275 13.16 -3.66 8.52
N MET A 276 13.29 -2.74 9.48
CA MET A 276 13.01 -3.01 10.91
C MET A 276 11.54 -3.32 11.17
N GLY A 277 10.64 -2.61 10.48
CA GLY A 277 9.18 -2.76 10.52
C GLY A 277 8.59 -2.45 9.15
N ASN A 278 7.27 -2.25 9.07
CA ASN A 278 6.58 -2.02 7.79
C ASN A 278 6.87 -3.15 6.77
N VAL A 279 7.06 -4.37 7.27
CA VAL A 279 7.67 -5.50 6.55
C VAL A 279 6.75 -6.02 5.44
N SER A 280 5.45 -6.02 5.68
CA SER A 280 4.40 -6.38 4.70
C SER A 280 4.43 -5.52 3.44
N ASN A 281 4.95 -4.29 3.51
CA ASN A 281 5.13 -3.40 2.37
C ASN A 281 6.50 -3.65 1.73
N ALA A 282 6.55 -4.14 0.49
CA ALA A 282 7.82 -4.23 -0.21
C ALA A 282 8.37 -2.82 -0.49
N SER A 283 9.62 -2.57 -0.10
CA SER A 283 10.37 -1.38 -0.54
C SER A 283 11.61 -1.87 -1.28
N SER A 284 11.88 -1.32 -2.45
CA SER A 284 12.97 -1.76 -3.31
C SER A 284 14.00 -0.68 -3.61
N GLU A 285 15.15 -1.13 -4.09
CA GLU A 285 16.07 -0.32 -4.89
C GLU A 285 15.80 -0.59 -6.36
N THR A 286 15.75 0.47 -7.16
CA THR A 286 15.52 0.36 -8.60
C THR A 286 16.55 1.12 -9.40
N GLU A 287 16.83 0.63 -10.61
CA GLU A 287 17.56 1.34 -11.65
C GLU A 287 16.63 1.57 -12.84
N LEU A 288 16.71 2.76 -13.43
CA LEU A 288 15.97 3.15 -14.62
C LEU A 288 16.95 3.12 -15.79
N ARG A 289 16.66 2.31 -16.81
CA ARG A 289 17.55 2.09 -17.96
C ARG A 289 16.85 2.45 -19.27
N GLY A 290 16.34 3.68 -19.35
CA GLY A 290 15.47 4.14 -20.44
C GLY A 290 14.01 3.81 -20.17
N ALA A 291 13.58 3.96 -18.91
CA ALA A 291 12.20 3.74 -18.48
C ALA A 291 11.31 4.95 -18.83
#